data_AF-A0AAX3W3S2-F1
#
_entry.id   AF-A0AAX3W3S2-F1
#
_cell.length_a   1.000
_cell.length_b   1.000
_cell.length_c   1.000
_cell.angle_alpha   90.00
_cell.angle_beta   90.00
_cell.angle_gamma   90.00
#
_symmetry.space_group_name_H-M   'P 1'
#
loop_
_entity.id
_entity.type
_entity.pdbx_description
1 polymer ?
#
loop_
_entity_poly.entity_id
_entity_poly.type
_entity_poly.pdbx_seq_one_letter_code
_entity_poly.pdbx_strand_id
1 'polypeptide(L)' 'MKKTYKLLDVDCGNCAAKIEHGISKLDDVTDVKVNFMGQRMILEAPDDKFDAVFKQAKKIIKKIDSGVSIET' A
#
# COMPACT_ATOMS: atom_id res chain seq x y z
N MET A 1 2.31 11.48 -8.74
CA MET A 1 2.41 10.30 -9.61
C MET A 1 1.59 9.13 -9.05
N LYS A 2 1.17 8.21 -9.93
CA LYS A 2 0.39 7.01 -9.59
C LYS A 2 1.16 5.76 -9.99
N LYS A 3 1.36 4.82 -9.07
CA LYS A 3 2.02 3.53 -9.34
C LYS A 3 1.19 2.37 -8.84
N THR A 4 1.29 1.24 -9.54
CA THR A 4 0.69 -0.04 -9.12
C THR A 4 1.79 -0.96 -8.65
N TYR A 5 1.53 -1.70 -7.58
CA TYR A 5 2.41 -2.69 -7.00
C TYR A 5 1.65 -3.99 -6.83
N LYS A 6 2.32 -5.12 -6.99
CA LYS A 6 1.80 -6.40 -6.52
C LYS A 6 2.02 -6.51 -5.02
N LEU A 7 0.99 -6.96 -4.32
CA LEU A 7 1.02 -7.34 -2.92
C LEU A 7 0.83 -8.86 -2.86
N LEU A 8 1.91 -9.61 -3.00
CA LEU A 8 1.87 -11.06 -2.93
C LEU A 8 1.44 -11.49 -1.52
N ASP A 9 0.66 -12.56 -1.46
CA ASP A 9 0.19 -13.19 -0.21
C ASP A 9 -0.75 -12.32 0.65
N VAL A 10 -1.31 -11.23 0.11
CA VAL A 10 -2.42 -10.52 0.77
C VAL A 10 -3.75 -11.23 0.47
N ASP A 11 -4.08 -12.24 1.28
CA ASP A 11 -5.29 -13.07 1.12
C ASP A 11 -6.40 -12.71 2.13
N CYS A 12 -6.09 -11.88 3.12
CA CYS A 12 -7.03 -11.43 4.14
C CYS A 12 -7.66 -10.07 3.80
N GLY A 13 -8.96 -10.07 3.48
CA GLY A 13 -9.70 -8.84 3.15
C GLY A 13 -9.69 -7.79 4.27
N ASN A 14 -9.70 -8.22 5.55
CA ASN A 14 -9.59 -7.30 6.68
C ASN A 14 -8.18 -6.70 6.81
N CYS A 15 -7.12 -7.47 6.54
CA CYS A 15 -5.75 -6.94 6.48
C CYS A 15 -5.62 -5.92 5.35
N ALA A 16 -6.14 -6.23 4.16
CA ALA A 16 -6.16 -5.31 3.03
C ALA A 16 -6.87 -3.99 3.36
N ALA A 17 -8.06 -4.04 3.98
CA ALA A 17 -8.78 -2.85 4.42
C ALA A 17 -7.99 -2.02 5.44
N LYS A 18 -7.33 -2.68 6.41
CA LYS A 18 -6.45 -2.00 7.38
C LYS A 18 -5.23 -1.38 6.71
N ILE A 19 -4.65 -2.03 5.71
CA ILE A 19 -3.51 -1.52 4.93
C ILE A 19 -3.95 -0.27 4.18
N GLU A 20 -5.04 -0.33 3.42
CA GLU A 20 -5.57 0.81 2.66
C GLU A 20 -5.83 2.00 3.59
N HIS A 21 -6.57 1.78 4.68
CA HIS A 21 -6.88 2.83 5.66
C HIS A 21 -5.66 3.35 6.43
N GLY A 22 -4.65 2.52 6.67
CA GLY A 22 -3.40 2.95 7.30
C GLY A 22 -2.59 3.87 6.38
N ILE A 23 -2.49 3.51 5.11
CA ILE A 23 -1.75 4.28 4.11
C ILE A 23 -2.48 5.58 3.75
N SER A 24 -3.82 5.57 3.67
CA SER A 24 -4.60 6.77 3.34
C SER A 24 -4.50 7.89 4.38
N LYS A 25 -3.99 7.59 5.58
CA LYS A 25 -3.76 8.55 6.66
C LYS A 25 -2.39 9.23 6.61
N LEU A 26 -1.53 8.87 5.66
CA LEU A 26 -0.26 9.55 5.48
C LEU A 26 -0.49 10.90 4.80
N ASP A 27 0.14 11.96 5.31
CA ASP A 27 -0.11 13.35 4.88
C ASP A 27 0.07 13.57 3.37
N ASP A 28 1.05 12.90 2.78
CA ASP A 28 1.42 13.07 1.36
C ASP A 28 0.77 12.02 0.42
N VAL A 29 -0.21 11.24 0.90
CA VAL A 29 -0.98 10.31 0.06
C VAL A 29 -2.19 11.02 -0.54
N THR A 30 -2.29 10.98 -1.87
CA THR A 30 -3.45 11.50 -2.61
C THR A 30 -4.57 10.46 -2.70
N ASP A 31 -4.22 9.22 -3.04
CA ASP A 31 -5.16 8.09 -3.07
C ASP A 31 -4.41 6.78 -2.87
N VAL A 32 -5.11 5.80 -2.29
CA VAL A 32 -4.63 4.42 -2.19
C VAL A 32 -5.79 3.46 -2.35
N LYS A 33 -5.56 2.40 -3.12
CA LYS A 33 -6.49 1.28 -3.27
C LYS A 33 -5.77 -0.04 -3.12
N VAL A 34 -6.31 -0.94 -2.31
CA VAL A 34 -5.80 -2.29 -2.12
C VAL A 34 -6.86 -3.29 -2.58
N ASN A 35 -6.52 -4.09 -3.58
CA ASN A 35 -7.34 -5.19 -4.06
C ASN A 35 -6.66 -6.51 -3.71
N PHE A 36 -7.16 -7.16 -2.66
CA PHE A 36 -6.61 -8.44 -2.20
C PHE A 36 -6.90 -9.59 -3.16
N MET A 37 -8.08 -9.62 -3.77
CA MET A 37 -8.42 -10.61 -4.80
C MET A 37 -7.49 -10.52 -6.01
N GLY A 38 -7.09 -9.29 -6.38
CA GLY A 38 -6.15 -9.03 -7.46
C GLY A 38 -4.69 -8.90 -7.01
N GLN A 39 -4.39 -9.17 -5.74
CA GLN A 39 -3.05 -9.04 -5.12
C GLN A 39 -2.30 -7.78 -5.54
N ARG A 40 -2.97 -6.62 -5.50
CA ARG A 40 -2.38 -5.36 -5.96
C ARG A 40 -2.75 -4.15 -5.12
N MET A 41 -1.85 -3.20 -5.07
CA MET A 41 -2.04 -1.87 -4.48
C MET A 41 -1.79 -0.80 -5.54
N ILE A 42 -2.66 0.19 -5.61
CA ILE A 42 -2.47 1.41 -6.39
C ILE A 42 -2.19 2.53 -5.38
N LEU A 43 -1.08 3.24 -5.55
CA LEU A 43 -0.65 4.33 -4.68
C LEU A 43 -0.42 5.60 -5.49
N GLU A 44 -1.03 6.69 -5.04
CA GLU A 44 -0.93 8.01 -5.65
C GLU A 44 -0.42 9.02 -4.62
N ALA A 45 0.63 9.77 -4.97
CA ALA A 45 1.28 10.78 -4.13
C ALA A 45 2.09 11.77 -5.00
N PRO A 46 2.47 12.97 -4.51
CA PRO A 46 3.36 13.88 -5.24
C PRO A 46 4.69 13.22 -5.62
N ASP A 47 5.23 13.57 -6.79
CA ASP A 47 6.42 12.91 -7.36
C ASP A 47 7.66 13.07 -6.47
N ASP A 48 7.87 14.28 -5.93
CA ASP A 48 8.97 14.65 -5.03
C ASP A 48 8.84 14.02 -3.62
N LYS A 49 7.65 13.50 -3.27
CA LYS A 49 7.37 12.83 -1.99
C LYS A 49 7.21 11.33 -2.13
N PHE A 50 7.12 10.81 -3.35
CA PHE A 50 6.64 9.46 -3.60
C PHE A 50 7.49 8.39 -2.90
N ASP A 51 8.82 8.50 -2.95
CA ASP A 51 9.71 7.52 -2.31
C ASP A 51 9.56 7.49 -0.79
N ALA A 52 9.35 8.65 -0.15
CA ALA A 52 9.12 8.76 1.27
C ALA A 52 7.78 8.12 1.66
N VAL A 53 6.71 8.43 0.90
CA VAL A 53 5.38 7.83 1.07
C VAL A 53 5.45 6.32 0.91
N PHE A 54 6.09 5.84 -0.16
CA PHE A 54 6.21 4.41 -0.43
C PHE A 54 6.98 3.67 0.67
N LYS A 55 8.04 4.29 1.22
CA LYS A 55 8.77 3.73 2.37
C LYS A 55 7.89 3.61 3.61
N GLN A 56 7.02 4.58 3.87
CA GLN A 56 6.07 4.52 4.99
C GLN A 56 4.97 3.48 4.74
N ALA A 57 4.43 3.43 3.52
CA ALA A 57 3.45 2.42 3.11
C ALA A 57 3.98 1.00 3.31
N LYS A 58 5.24 0.72 2.92
CA LYS A 58 5.90 -0.57 3.20
C LYS A 58 5.91 -0.95 4.68
N LYS A 59 6.20 0.01 5.56
CA LYS A 59 6.20 -0.22 7.02
C LYS A 59 4.80 -0.57 7.54
N ILE A 60 3.77 0.12 7.04
CA ILE A 60 2.37 -0.13 7.42
C ILE A 60 1.95 -1.53 6.97
N ILE A 61 2.25 -1.90 5.71
CA ILE A 61 1.96 -3.24 5.17
C ILE A 61 2.59 -4.30 6.07
N LYS A 62 3.91 -4.21 6.32
CA LYS A 62 4.62 -5.20 7.14
C LYS A 62 4.19 -5.24 8.61
N LYS A 63 3.65 -4.14 9.15
CA LYS A 63 3.10 -4.10 10.51
C LYS A 63 1.75 -4.81 10.61
N ILE A 64 0.94 -4.73 9.57
CA ILE A 64 -0.40 -5.33 9.53
C ILE A 64 -0.30 -6.81 9.14
N ASP A 65 0.53 -7.10 8.15
CA ASP A 65 0.78 -8.44 7.65
C ASP A 65 2.24 -8.57 7.21
N SER A 66 3.03 -9.27 8.02
CA SER A 66 4.45 -9.48 7.75
C SER A 66 4.72 -10.44 6.60
N GLY A 67 3.74 -11.28 6.24
CA GLY A 67 3.83 -12.26 5.16
C GLY A 67 3.77 -11.62 3.77
N VAL A 68 3.12 -10.47 3.64
CA VAL A 68 2.91 -9.80 2.35
C VAL A 68 4.23 -9.32 1.72
N SER A 69 4.49 -9.72 0.48
CA SER A 69 5.65 -9.26 -0.30
C SER A 69 5.23 -8.22 -1.35
N ILE A 70 6.09 -7.23 -1.61
CA ILE A 70 5.75 -6.08 -2.47
C ILE A 70 6.67 -6.07 -3.69
N GLU A 71 6.08 -6.15 -4.87
CA GLU A 71 6.78 -6.10 -6.16
C GLU A 71 6.22 -4.96 -7.04
N THR A 72 7.06 -4.43 -7.93
CA THR A 72 6.67 -3.49 -9.00
C THR A 72 6.07 -4.21 -10.20
#